data_AF-A0A1V1PDA6-F1
#
_entry.id   AF-A0A1V1PDA6-F1
#
_cell.length_a   1.000
_cell.length_b   1.000
_cell.length_c   1.000
_cell.angle_alpha   90.00
_cell.angle_beta   90.00
_cell.angle_gamma   90.00
#
_symmetry.space_group_name_H-M   'P 1'
#
loop_
_entity.id
_entity.type
_entity.pdbx_description
1 polymer ?
#
loop_
_entity_poly.entity_id
_entity_poly.type
_entity_poly.pdbx_seq_one_letter_code
_entity_poly.pdbx_strand_id
1 'polypeptide(L)'
;MKYISLILLCFIPCIVWADQANISHMPFAPFNIVSAPSSILGTPVNTVYGQAVFWICPVPEKKIKKGAPGCVVCFFYGGSQKGIENKFFEISDILNKSHGPELTRQLWVIRLKDSDDKYALILEPVNTQKKDVIHIAKELAIAIKQSINKNATTRLDKFATPLCSDVINSDIRYQPRSPSNKPPDNSNLAKILEKLDDARHFLQKQVYGKETDQNAVIIATYDRDNDRLIPITCPKDAEAFKDKDSNMVIVKESGTGVGTMYYVGYSPDASESFDSKYSIPAIAFPVKMPGIDDGHQHVVNTPFNRDLDTDEMVQYGLKYVKEKVNEAFLEIESLNVRSRFANNKPVHLALPDQTRTLVMTLLLIEHMDYANYWPYLLYQKKKRHRILLGIKKEYAIKLDNVMQSQMRKVLVNLAANEEQSYHYAMSRSGAYGLVQMIKPTYDSLLKLYPQAQLISDFYGGMRHHSNAIMSQLLHLDSELFTLSQAKPLKNLIHPDHIHKEPLLAFDLMIAGYNFSAPRLMNLINRHGRDPKKWKKRLPWETQLYLLKAHFVKDRISQMMMVKASK
;
A
#
# COMPACT_ATOMS: atom_id res chain seq x y z
N MET A 1 51.18 33.77 -42.23
CA MET A 1 50.73 32.91 -43.36
C MET A 1 49.70 31.94 -42.81
N LYS A 2 48.55 31.75 -43.47
CA LYS A 2 48.07 30.50 -44.12
C LYS A 2 48.11 29.25 -43.21
N TYR A 3 47.05 28.46 -43.02
CA TYR A 3 45.76 28.29 -43.74
C TYR A 3 44.58 28.45 -42.75
N ILE A 4 43.32 28.83 -43.05
CA ILE A 4 42.46 28.89 -44.26
C ILE A 4 41.76 27.58 -44.68
N SER A 5 40.49 27.48 -44.26
CA SER A 5 39.26 27.02 -44.97
C SER A 5 38.09 27.31 -43.98
N LEU A 6 37.08 28.18 -44.19
CA LEU A 6 36.21 28.49 -45.36
C LEU A 6 35.44 27.24 -45.83
N ILE A 7 34.11 27.23 -46.01
CA ILE A 7 33.14 28.04 -46.82
C ILE A 7 31.72 27.87 -46.18
N LEU A 8 30.68 28.74 -46.19
CA LEU A 8 30.36 30.18 -46.46
C LEU A 8 29.03 30.51 -45.67
N LEU A 9 28.68 31.75 -45.26
CA LEU A 9 27.72 32.73 -45.87
C LEU A 9 26.32 32.23 -46.35
N CYS A 10 25.22 33.01 -46.31
CA CYS A 10 24.96 34.46 -46.05
C CYS A 10 24.00 34.68 -44.83
N PHE A 11 23.89 35.80 -44.09
CA PHE A 11 23.82 37.26 -44.39
C PHE A 11 22.52 37.70 -45.13
N ILE A 12 21.83 38.83 -44.84
CA ILE A 12 21.70 39.72 -43.65
C ILE A 12 20.38 40.56 -43.85
N PRO A 13 19.80 41.28 -42.86
CA PRO A 13 18.43 41.83 -42.95
C PRO A 13 18.30 43.27 -43.47
N CYS A 14 17.06 43.65 -43.84
CA CYS A 14 16.58 45.05 -43.94
C CYS A 14 15.22 45.21 -43.26
N ILE A 15 14.91 46.45 -42.84
CA ILE A 15 13.62 46.90 -42.29
C ILE A 15 13.18 48.10 -43.14
N VAL A 16 11.87 48.25 -43.43
CA VAL A 16 11.10 49.53 -43.38
C VAL A 16 9.66 49.34 -43.93
N TRP A 17 8.73 50.00 -43.21
CA TRP A 17 7.29 50.26 -43.32
C TRP A 17 6.43 50.02 -44.58
N ALA A 18 5.11 49.97 -44.30
CA ALA A 18 3.95 50.44 -45.09
C ALA A 18 3.47 49.60 -46.29
N ASP A 19 2.17 49.41 -46.55
CA ASP A 19 0.97 49.64 -45.71
C ASP A 19 -0.21 48.72 -46.17
N GLN A 20 -1.29 48.67 -45.37
CA GLN A 20 -2.68 48.28 -45.71
C GLN A 20 -2.95 47.25 -46.84
N ALA A 21 -3.42 46.05 -46.45
CA ALA A 21 -4.59 45.42 -47.08
C ALA A 21 -5.27 44.38 -46.15
N ASN A 22 -6.59 44.28 -46.24
CA ASN A 22 -7.43 43.41 -45.42
C ASN A 22 -7.08 41.91 -45.48
N ILE A 23 -7.07 41.25 -44.31
CA ILE A 23 -7.89 40.05 -44.05
C ILE A 23 -8.31 40.10 -42.57
N SER A 24 -9.56 39.75 -42.30
CA SER A 24 -10.20 39.93 -40.99
C SER A 24 -9.83 38.84 -39.97
N HIS A 25 -10.01 39.17 -38.68
CA HIS A 25 -9.99 38.20 -37.60
C HIS A 25 -11.01 37.07 -37.85
N MET A 26 -10.59 35.82 -37.68
CA MET A 26 -11.48 34.76 -37.20
C MET A 26 -11.12 34.40 -35.74
N PRO A 27 -12.11 34.30 -34.84
CA PRO A 27 -11.85 33.97 -33.44
C PRO A 27 -11.57 32.47 -33.25
N PHE A 28 -10.93 32.13 -32.14
CA PHE A 28 -11.01 30.76 -31.61
C PHE A 28 -12.46 30.45 -31.25
N ALA A 29 -13.13 29.65 -32.09
CA ALA A 29 -14.47 29.18 -31.79
C ALA A 29 -14.45 28.25 -30.56
N PRO A 30 -15.39 28.40 -29.60
CA PRO A 30 -15.53 27.43 -28.53
C PRO A 30 -16.00 26.10 -29.12
N PHE A 31 -15.41 24.99 -28.67
CA PHE A 31 -15.81 23.64 -29.08
C PHE A 31 -17.17 23.26 -28.47
N ASN A 32 -18.25 23.70 -29.11
CA ASN A 32 -19.59 23.20 -28.85
C ASN A 32 -19.71 21.77 -29.41
N ILE A 33 -19.77 20.77 -28.53
CA ILE A 33 -20.30 19.46 -28.90
C ILE A 33 -21.81 19.65 -29.10
N VAL A 34 -22.23 19.74 -30.36
CA VAL A 34 -23.65 19.80 -30.72
C VAL A 34 -24.31 18.49 -30.31
N SER A 35 -25.47 18.57 -29.66
CA SER A 35 -26.29 17.41 -29.35
C SER A 35 -26.76 16.72 -30.65
N ALA A 36 -26.20 15.56 -30.96
CA ALA A 36 -26.65 14.75 -32.09
C ALA A 36 -28.13 14.36 -31.90
N PRO A 37 -28.99 14.53 -32.93
CA PRO A 37 -30.38 14.10 -32.85
C PRO A 37 -30.50 12.59 -32.68
N SER A 38 -31.57 12.14 -32.03
CA SER A 38 -31.88 10.72 -31.76
C SER A 38 -32.14 9.85 -33.00
N SER A 39 -32.03 10.42 -34.21
CA SER A 39 -32.15 9.72 -35.49
C SER A 39 -30.84 9.08 -35.99
N ILE A 40 -29.67 9.43 -35.43
CA ILE A 40 -28.38 8.84 -35.84
C ILE A 40 -28.09 7.54 -35.07
N LEU A 41 -28.98 6.56 -35.19
CA LEU A 41 -28.82 5.20 -34.64
C LEU A 41 -29.07 4.09 -35.68
N GLY A 42 -29.42 4.43 -36.91
CA GLY A 42 -29.80 3.46 -37.96
C GLY A 42 -28.69 3.06 -38.95
N THR A 43 -27.50 3.67 -38.91
CA THR A 43 -26.43 3.44 -39.90
C THR A 43 -25.03 3.44 -39.27
N PRO A 44 -24.11 2.55 -39.69
CA PRO A 44 -22.70 2.62 -39.30
C PRO A 44 -22.05 3.86 -39.90
N VAL A 45 -21.38 4.66 -39.07
CA VAL A 45 -20.60 5.82 -39.51
C VAL A 45 -19.11 5.50 -39.33
N ASN A 46 -18.41 5.34 -40.45
CA ASN A 46 -16.95 5.20 -40.48
C ASN A 46 -16.33 6.59 -40.60
N THR A 47 -15.45 6.97 -39.67
CA THR A 47 -14.70 8.24 -39.76
C THR A 47 -13.23 8.00 -39.44
N VAL A 48 -12.36 8.49 -40.33
CA VAL A 48 -10.91 8.33 -40.24
C VAL A 48 -10.30 9.67 -39.83
N TYR A 49 -9.51 9.68 -38.76
CA TYR A 49 -8.79 10.86 -38.29
C TYR A 49 -7.28 10.55 -38.24
N GLY A 50 -6.58 10.93 -39.31
CA GLY A 50 -5.17 10.59 -39.49
C GLY A 50 -4.95 9.09 -39.67
N GLN A 51 -4.01 8.50 -38.93
CA GLN A 51 -3.76 7.05 -38.94
C GLN A 51 -4.73 6.24 -38.05
N ALA A 52 -5.66 6.90 -37.35
CA ALA A 52 -6.65 6.24 -36.50
C ALA A 52 -8.00 6.06 -37.20
N VAL A 53 -8.58 4.87 -37.04
CA VAL A 53 -9.88 4.47 -37.61
C VAL A 53 -10.87 4.22 -36.46
N PHE A 54 -11.98 4.95 -36.47
CA PHE A 54 -13.08 4.75 -35.52
C PHE A 54 -14.21 3.95 -36.17
N TRP A 55 -14.76 2.98 -35.45
CA TRP A 55 -15.84 2.09 -35.89
C TRP A 55 -16.92 2.02 -34.82
N ILE A 56 -18.06 2.66 -35.06
CA ILE A 56 -19.24 2.61 -34.18
C ILE A 56 -20.25 1.65 -34.80
N CYS A 57 -20.47 0.51 -34.14
CA CYS A 57 -21.32 -0.57 -34.64
C CYS A 57 -22.65 -0.63 -33.86
N PRO A 58 -23.78 -0.21 -34.46
CA PRO A 58 -25.08 -0.30 -33.80
C PRO A 58 -25.54 -1.75 -33.64
N VAL A 59 -26.29 -2.03 -32.57
CA VAL A 59 -26.88 -3.36 -32.31
C VAL A 59 -28.18 -3.52 -33.11
N PRO A 60 -28.44 -4.67 -33.77
CA PRO A 60 -29.68 -4.88 -34.51
C PRO A 60 -30.95 -4.75 -33.63
N GLU A 61 -31.94 -3.99 -34.10
CA GLU A 61 -33.13 -3.59 -33.33
C GLU A 61 -33.89 -4.76 -32.68
N LYS A 62 -33.88 -5.95 -33.30
CA LYS A 62 -34.63 -7.14 -32.87
C LYS A 62 -34.27 -7.70 -31.48
N LYS A 63 -33.25 -7.17 -30.79
CA LYS A 63 -32.94 -7.51 -29.39
C LYS A 63 -33.07 -6.34 -28.40
N ILE A 64 -33.46 -5.15 -28.83
CA ILE A 64 -33.53 -3.96 -27.97
C ILE A 64 -34.95 -3.82 -27.40
N LYS A 65 -35.11 -3.90 -26.06
CA LYS A 65 -36.35 -3.45 -25.41
C LYS A 65 -36.50 -1.95 -25.69
N LYS A 66 -37.63 -1.57 -26.30
CA LYS A 66 -37.95 -0.20 -26.76
C LYS A 66 -37.68 0.84 -25.66
N GLY A 67 -36.54 1.54 -25.75
CA GLY A 67 -36.08 2.51 -24.75
C GLY A 67 -34.64 2.32 -24.21
N ALA A 68 -33.99 1.18 -24.47
CA ALA A 68 -32.58 0.97 -24.07
C ALA A 68 -31.59 1.58 -25.10
N PRO A 69 -30.49 2.24 -24.66
CA PRO A 69 -29.50 2.83 -25.56
C PRO A 69 -28.62 1.76 -26.24
N GLY A 70 -28.18 2.06 -27.47
CA GLY A 70 -27.27 1.19 -28.24
C GLY A 70 -25.83 1.22 -27.72
N CYS A 71 -25.09 0.15 -27.98
CA CYS A 71 -23.67 0.04 -27.61
C CYS A 71 -22.78 0.89 -28.54
N VAL A 72 -21.67 1.41 -28.00
CA VAL A 72 -20.60 2.07 -28.77
C VAL A 72 -19.28 1.39 -28.45
N VAL A 73 -18.61 0.85 -29.46
CA VAL A 73 -17.21 0.42 -29.37
C VAL A 73 -16.34 1.53 -29.96
N CYS A 74 -15.16 1.79 -29.38
CA CYS A 74 -14.22 2.78 -29.90
C CYS A 74 -12.81 2.19 -30.01
N PHE A 75 -12.49 1.68 -31.21
CA PHE A 75 -11.15 1.22 -31.53
C PHE A 75 -10.15 2.39 -31.56
N PHE A 76 -8.93 2.11 -31.11
CA PHE A 76 -7.77 2.98 -31.29
C PHE A 76 -6.61 2.12 -31.79
N TYR A 77 -5.82 2.60 -32.75
CA TYR A 77 -4.79 1.81 -33.43
C TYR A 77 -3.50 2.62 -33.59
N GLY A 78 -2.40 2.05 -33.07
CA GLY A 78 -1.06 2.64 -33.15
C GLY A 78 -0.70 3.53 -31.95
N GLY A 79 0.35 3.15 -31.22
CA GLY A 79 0.95 3.98 -30.17
C GLY A 79 1.53 3.16 -29.02
N SER A 80 2.67 3.61 -28.47
CA SER A 80 3.27 3.02 -27.27
C SER A 80 2.27 2.97 -26.10
N GLN A 81 2.41 1.99 -25.21
CA GLN A 81 1.55 1.79 -24.02
C GLN A 81 1.15 3.09 -23.32
N LYS A 82 2.14 3.93 -23.00
CA LYS A 82 1.99 5.22 -22.31
C LYS A 82 1.12 6.24 -23.06
N GLY A 83 1.08 6.18 -24.39
CA GLY A 83 0.20 7.01 -25.21
C GLY A 83 -1.28 6.59 -25.05
N ILE A 84 -1.52 5.29 -25.00
CA ILE A 84 -2.86 4.71 -24.85
C ILE A 84 -3.34 4.80 -23.39
N GLU A 85 -2.45 4.70 -22.39
CA GLU A 85 -2.74 5.07 -20.99
C GLU A 85 -3.18 6.54 -20.87
N ASN A 86 -2.50 7.48 -21.52
CA ASN A 86 -2.91 8.88 -21.52
C ASN A 86 -4.29 9.07 -22.17
N LYS A 87 -4.57 8.41 -23.31
CA LYS A 87 -5.87 8.49 -23.98
C LYS A 87 -7.00 7.77 -23.24
N PHE A 88 -6.70 6.70 -22.49
CA PHE A 88 -7.65 6.06 -21.59
C PHE A 88 -8.20 7.08 -20.57
N PHE A 89 -7.33 7.87 -19.93
CA PHE A 89 -7.78 8.89 -18.98
C PHE A 89 -8.53 10.05 -19.64
N GLU A 90 -8.19 10.42 -20.87
CA GLU A 90 -8.90 11.46 -21.64
C GLU A 90 -10.33 11.01 -22.03
N ILE A 91 -10.46 9.80 -22.56
CA ILE A 91 -11.77 9.21 -22.93
C ILE A 91 -12.62 8.93 -21.68
N SER A 92 -11.99 8.45 -20.60
CA SER A 92 -12.63 8.32 -19.28
C SER A 92 -13.19 9.64 -18.76
N ASP A 93 -12.42 10.73 -18.85
CA ASP A 93 -12.86 12.04 -18.37
C ASP A 93 -14.04 12.60 -19.21
N ILE A 94 -14.05 12.34 -20.52
CA ILE A 94 -15.18 12.64 -21.41
C ILE A 94 -16.42 11.82 -21.02
N LEU A 95 -16.29 10.49 -20.89
CA LEU A 95 -17.41 9.60 -20.51
C LEU A 95 -17.98 9.97 -19.13
N ASN A 96 -17.13 10.22 -18.14
CA ASN A 96 -17.52 10.68 -16.80
C ASN A 96 -18.38 11.95 -16.86
N LYS A 97 -18.03 12.92 -17.71
CA LYS A 97 -18.70 14.22 -17.82
C LYS A 97 -19.98 14.18 -18.65
N SER A 98 -20.00 13.38 -19.71
CA SER A 98 -21.12 13.32 -20.66
C SER A 98 -22.20 12.32 -20.25
N HIS A 99 -21.83 11.21 -19.60
CA HIS A 99 -22.74 10.08 -19.33
C HIS A 99 -22.60 9.49 -17.92
N GLY A 100 -21.82 10.12 -17.03
CA GLY A 100 -21.63 9.69 -15.65
C GLY A 100 -20.54 8.62 -15.45
N PRO A 101 -20.17 8.35 -14.19
CA PRO A 101 -18.94 7.62 -13.84
C PRO A 101 -19.03 6.09 -14.00
N GLU A 102 -20.07 5.56 -14.66
CA GLU A 102 -20.32 4.12 -14.77
C GLU A 102 -19.76 3.55 -16.09
N LEU A 103 -19.99 4.26 -17.21
CA LEU A 103 -19.39 3.93 -18.52
C LEU A 103 -17.85 3.97 -18.51
N THR A 104 -17.25 4.78 -17.65
CA THR A 104 -15.80 4.77 -17.42
C THR A 104 -15.28 3.45 -16.84
N ARG A 105 -16.08 2.73 -16.05
CA ARG A 105 -15.69 1.44 -15.44
C ARG A 105 -15.64 0.31 -16.47
N GLN A 106 -16.26 0.53 -17.63
CA GLN A 106 -16.38 -0.40 -18.75
C GLN A 106 -15.28 -0.20 -19.81
N LEU A 107 -14.39 0.77 -19.62
CA LEU A 107 -13.30 1.01 -20.56
C LEU A 107 -12.12 0.07 -20.23
N TRP A 108 -11.72 -0.76 -21.19
CA TRP A 108 -10.63 -1.73 -21.08
C TRP A 108 -9.47 -1.34 -21.99
N VAL A 109 -8.23 -1.61 -21.57
CA VAL A 109 -7.01 -1.52 -22.40
C VAL A 109 -6.39 -2.91 -22.52
N ILE A 110 -6.35 -3.46 -23.74
CA ILE A 110 -5.88 -4.83 -24.00
C ILE A 110 -4.64 -4.78 -24.89
N ARG A 111 -3.50 -5.33 -24.43
CA ARG A 111 -2.30 -5.53 -25.27
C ARG A 111 -2.53 -6.70 -26.22
N LEU A 112 -2.29 -6.51 -27.51
CA LEU A 112 -2.44 -7.56 -28.52
C LEU A 112 -1.18 -8.43 -28.54
N LYS A 113 -1.34 -9.72 -28.18
CA LYS A 113 -0.23 -10.69 -28.19
C LYS A 113 0.31 -10.86 -29.61
N ASP A 114 1.60 -11.18 -29.72
CA ASP A 114 2.38 -11.25 -30.97
C ASP A 114 2.52 -9.89 -31.70
N SER A 115 2.33 -8.76 -31.00
CA SER A 115 2.71 -7.43 -31.50
C SER A 115 3.21 -6.53 -30.37
N ASP A 116 4.44 -6.05 -30.47
CA ASP A 116 5.11 -5.44 -29.31
C ASP A 116 4.49 -4.08 -28.89
N ASP A 117 4.05 -3.26 -29.83
CA ASP A 117 3.56 -1.89 -29.60
C ASP A 117 2.09 -1.68 -30.05
N LYS A 118 1.19 -2.67 -29.86
CA LYS A 118 -0.25 -2.49 -30.12
C LYS A 118 -1.13 -2.85 -28.93
N TYR A 119 -2.03 -1.93 -28.63
CA TYR A 119 -3.06 -2.07 -27.61
C TYR A 119 -4.39 -1.60 -28.21
N ALA A 120 -5.49 -2.22 -27.82
CA ALA A 120 -6.85 -1.78 -28.15
C ALA A 120 -7.53 -1.18 -26.92
N LEU A 121 -8.37 -0.17 -27.15
CA LEU A 121 -9.39 0.27 -26.21
C LEU A 121 -10.71 -0.42 -26.57
N ILE A 122 -11.44 -0.93 -25.58
CA ILE A 122 -12.77 -1.53 -25.75
C ILE A 122 -13.69 -0.96 -24.66
N LEU A 123 -14.91 -0.59 -25.04
CA LEU A 123 -15.97 -0.24 -24.09
C LEU A 123 -16.92 -1.43 -23.96
N GLU A 124 -17.08 -1.95 -22.74
CA GLU A 124 -17.86 -3.14 -22.42
C GLU A 124 -19.33 -2.80 -22.14
N PRO A 125 -20.31 -3.49 -22.74
CA PRO A 125 -21.71 -3.33 -22.35
C PRO A 125 -21.97 -3.96 -20.97
N VAL A 126 -22.84 -3.32 -20.19
CA VAL A 126 -23.26 -3.78 -18.85
C VAL A 126 -23.67 -5.27 -18.88
N ASN A 127 -23.05 -6.08 -18.02
CA ASN A 127 -23.26 -7.53 -17.83
C ASN A 127 -22.63 -8.47 -18.91
N THR A 128 -21.30 -8.47 -19.03
CA THR A 128 -20.53 -9.46 -19.83
C THR A 128 -19.47 -10.16 -18.96
N GLN A 129 -19.12 -11.43 -19.24
CA GLN A 129 -18.27 -12.25 -18.36
C GLN A 129 -16.84 -12.38 -18.83
N LYS A 130 -15.93 -12.40 -17.84
CA LYS A 130 -14.48 -12.60 -17.96
C LYS A 130 -14.09 -13.69 -18.96
N LYS A 131 -14.74 -14.87 -18.93
CA LYS A 131 -14.45 -15.99 -19.84
C LYS A 131 -14.81 -15.66 -21.30
N ASP A 132 -15.93 -14.98 -21.51
CA ASP A 132 -16.47 -14.65 -22.82
C ASP A 132 -15.77 -13.42 -23.41
N VAL A 133 -15.38 -12.44 -22.58
CA VAL A 133 -14.46 -11.36 -22.95
C VAL A 133 -13.08 -11.92 -23.35
N ILE A 134 -12.55 -12.91 -22.64
CA ILE A 134 -11.29 -13.60 -23.01
C ILE A 134 -11.46 -14.43 -24.29
N HIS A 135 -12.60 -15.09 -24.49
CA HIS A 135 -12.89 -15.84 -25.72
C HIS A 135 -13.05 -14.89 -26.91
N ILE A 136 -13.82 -13.81 -26.79
CA ILE A 136 -13.96 -12.75 -27.79
C ILE A 136 -12.60 -12.11 -28.08
N ALA A 137 -11.76 -11.82 -27.09
CA ALA A 137 -10.43 -11.27 -27.32
C ALA A 137 -9.50 -12.26 -28.04
N LYS A 138 -9.60 -13.57 -27.76
CA LYS A 138 -8.88 -14.63 -28.49
C LYS A 138 -9.38 -14.79 -29.91
N GLU A 139 -10.69 -14.93 -30.12
CA GLU A 139 -11.31 -15.05 -31.45
C GLU A 139 -11.13 -13.80 -32.28
N LEU A 140 -11.15 -12.60 -31.68
CA LEU A 140 -10.83 -11.35 -32.37
C LEU A 140 -9.35 -11.27 -32.72
N ALA A 141 -8.43 -11.72 -31.86
CA ALA A 141 -7.01 -11.80 -32.19
C ALA A 141 -6.74 -12.85 -33.31
N ILE A 142 -7.42 -14.00 -33.27
CA ILE A 142 -7.39 -15.02 -34.31
C ILE A 142 -7.97 -14.48 -35.63
N ALA A 143 -9.14 -13.82 -35.57
CA ALA A 143 -9.78 -13.20 -36.72
C ALA A 143 -8.94 -12.09 -37.33
N ILE A 144 -8.28 -11.23 -36.53
CA ILE A 144 -7.33 -10.21 -36.99
C ILE A 144 -6.10 -10.87 -37.64
N LYS A 145 -5.58 -11.96 -37.05
CA LYS A 145 -4.44 -12.74 -37.58
C LYS A 145 -4.79 -13.47 -38.88
N GLN A 146 -6.06 -13.84 -39.07
CA GLN A 146 -6.58 -14.48 -40.29
C GLN A 146 -7.06 -13.46 -41.35
N SER A 147 -7.58 -12.29 -40.96
CA SER A 147 -8.09 -11.24 -41.86
C SER A 147 -7.00 -10.48 -42.61
N ILE A 148 -5.73 -10.83 -42.37
CA ILE A 148 -4.61 -10.50 -43.26
C ILE A 148 -4.89 -11.08 -44.68
N ASN A 149 -5.70 -12.14 -44.78
CA ASN A 149 -6.36 -12.54 -46.03
C ASN A 149 -7.81 -12.00 -46.14
N LYS A 150 -8.16 -11.57 -47.36
CA LYS A 150 -9.30 -10.68 -47.64
C LYS A 150 -10.67 -11.37 -47.57
N ASN A 151 -11.35 -11.29 -46.42
CA ASN A 151 -12.82 -11.02 -46.28
C ASN A 151 -13.28 -11.28 -44.83
N ALA A 152 -13.12 -10.30 -43.94
CA ALA A 152 -13.47 -10.43 -42.52
C ALA A 152 -14.99 -10.31 -42.24
N THR A 153 -15.68 -9.41 -42.94
CA THR A 153 -16.98 -8.85 -42.52
C THR A 153 -18.07 -9.92 -42.40
N THR A 154 -18.26 -10.74 -43.44
CA THR A 154 -19.39 -11.69 -43.57
C THR A 154 -19.32 -12.89 -42.61
N ARG A 155 -18.22 -13.09 -41.88
CA ARG A 155 -18.07 -14.21 -40.93
C ARG A 155 -18.40 -13.83 -39.49
N LEU A 156 -18.20 -12.56 -39.09
CA LEU A 156 -18.41 -12.12 -37.71
C LEU A 156 -19.90 -12.00 -37.34
N ASP A 157 -20.74 -11.53 -38.28
CA ASP A 157 -22.20 -11.37 -38.09
C ASP A 157 -22.89 -12.67 -37.62
N LYS A 158 -22.36 -13.83 -38.01
CA LYS A 158 -23.00 -15.13 -37.78
C LYS A 158 -22.82 -15.67 -36.35
N PHE A 159 -21.87 -15.13 -35.58
CA PHE A 159 -21.50 -15.65 -34.25
C PHE A 159 -22.00 -14.79 -33.07
N ALA A 160 -22.16 -13.48 -33.25
CA ALA A 160 -22.43 -12.55 -32.14
C ALA A 160 -23.83 -12.66 -31.48
N THR A 161 -24.72 -13.53 -31.98
CA THR A 161 -26.12 -13.54 -31.56
C THR A 161 -26.44 -14.26 -30.23
N PRO A 162 -25.82 -15.40 -29.86
CA PRO A 162 -26.32 -16.19 -28.70
C PRO A 162 -25.83 -15.81 -27.30
N LEU A 163 -24.62 -15.27 -27.11
CA LEU A 163 -23.87 -15.41 -25.83
C LEU A 163 -24.25 -14.47 -24.66
N CYS A 164 -25.00 -13.38 -24.88
CA CYS A 164 -25.04 -12.25 -23.92
C CYS A 164 -26.05 -12.36 -22.76
N SER A 165 -26.17 -13.51 -22.06
CA SER A 165 -27.25 -13.76 -21.09
C SER A 165 -26.87 -13.71 -19.59
N ASP A 166 -25.96 -14.57 -19.11
CA ASP A 166 -26.02 -15.06 -17.71
C ASP A 166 -24.84 -14.63 -16.79
N VAL A 167 -24.14 -13.54 -17.12
CA VAL A 167 -22.68 -13.68 -17.24
C VAL A 167 -21.88 -12.53 -16.53
N ILE A 168 -21.82 -12.65 -15.19
CA ILE A 168 -20.95 -12.08 -14.09
C ILE A 168 -19.59 -11.47 -14.57
N ASN A 169 -19.14 -10.23 -14.23
CA ASN A 169 -18.47 -9.78 -12.97
C ASN A 169 -17.28 -10.67 -12.45
N SER A 170 -16.39 -10.27 -11.52
CA SER A 170 -15.85 -8.95 -11.08
C SER A 170 -14.35 -9.03 -10.62
N ASP A 171 -13.94 -8.32 -9.53
CA ASP A 171 -12.64 -8.40 -8.79
C ASP A 171 -12.72 -7.72 -7.39
N ILE A 172 -12.43 -8.43 -6.28
CA ILE A 172 -12.60 -7.93 -4.89
C ILE A 172 -11.28 -7.45 -4.24
N ARG A 173 -11.17 -6.16 -3.92
CA ARG A 173 -10.10 -5.62 -3.04
C ARG A 173 -10.58 -5.44 -1.60
N TYR A 174 -9.70 -5.65 -0.62
CA TYR A 174 -10.03 -5.46 0.80
C TYR A 174 -10.48 -4.03 1.10
N GLN A 175 -11.71 -3.88 1.58
CA GLN A 175 -12.20 -2.66 2.20
C GLN A 175 -12.19 -2.87 3.72
N PRO A 176 -11.62 -1.95 4.52
CA PRO A 176 -11.64 -2.09 5.97
C PRO A 176 -13.08 -2.02 6.48
N ARG A 177 -13.40 -2.81 7.51
CA ARG A 177 -14.66 -2.66 8.24
C ARG A 177 -14.70 -1.27 8.90
N SER A 178 -15.80 -0.55 8.73
CA SER A 178 -16.10 0.65 9.53
C SER A 178 -16.12 0.28 11.01
N PRO A 179 -15.52 1.07 11.92
CA PRO A 179 -15.54 0.79 13.35
C PRO A 179 -16.96 0.63 13.89
N SER A 180 -17.18 -0.43 14.66
CA SER A 180 -18.40 -0.67 15.41
C SER A 180 -18.51 0.29 16.59
N ASN A 181 -19.68 0.88 16.78
CA ASN A 181 -19.97 1.69 17.98
C ASN A 181 -20.31 0.82 19.21
N LYS A 182 -20.57 -0.49 19.02
CA LYS A 182 -20.87 -1.44 20.09
C LYS A 182 -19.67 -1.57 21.03
N PRO A 183 -19.88 -1.83 22.35
CA PRO A 183 -18.79 -2.30 23.20
C PRO A 183 -18.25 -3.65 22.69
N PRO A 184 -16.95 -3.95 22.89
CA PRO A 184 -16.36 -5.21 22.44
C PRO A 184 -16.96 -6.41 23.18
N ASP A 185 -17.24 -7.49 22.45
CA ASP A 185 -17.67 -8.75 23.06
C ASP A 185 -16.44 -9.56 23.52
N ASN A 186 -16.11 -9.42 24.81
CA ASN A 186 -15.01 -10.16 25.45
C ASN A 186 -15.17 -11.68 25.35
N SER A 187 -16.40 -12.21 25.26
CA SER A 187 -16.65 -13.65 25.14
C SER A 187 -16.31 -14.20 23.75
N ASN A 188 -16.39 -13.35 22.72
CA ASN A 188 -15.92 -13.65 21.38
C ASN A 188 -14.40 -13.55 21.29
N LEU A 189 -13.80 -12.51 21.88
CA LEU A 189 -12.35 -12.32 21.91
C LEU A 189 -11.61 -13.50 22.55
N ALA A 190 -12.08 -13.99 23.71
CA ALA A 190 -11.47 -15.13 24.39
C ALA A 190 -11.42 -16.38 23.50
N LYS A 191 -12.54 -16.72 22.84
CA LYS A 191 -12.64 -17.87 21.91
C LYS A 191 -11.76 -17.72 20.67
N ILE A 192 -11.58 -16.50 20.17
CA ILE A 192 -10.65 -16.23 19.06
C ILE A 192 -9.22 -16.54 19.50
N LEU A 193 -8.77 -16.00 20.64
CA LEU A 193 -7.41 -16.21 21.15
C LEU A 193 -7.14 -17.68 21.49
N GLU A 194 -8.07 -18.36 22.16
CA GLU A 194 -8.04 -19.80 22.45
C GLU A 194 -7.85 -20.64 21.17
N LYS A 195 -8.62 -20.36 20.10
CA LYS A 195 -8.50 -21.08 18.83
C LYS A 195 -7.22 -20.73 18.05
N LEU A 196 -6.59 -19.57 18.29
CA LEU A 196 -5.24 -19.26 17.79
C LEU A 196 -4.18 -20.08 18.53
N ASP A 197 -4.29 -20.24 19.85
CA ASP A 197 -3.36 -21.05 20.64
C ASP A 197 -3.47 -22.54 20.32
N ASP A 198 -4.69 -23.08 20.17
CA ASP A 198 -4.94 -24.42 19.61
C ASP A 198 -4.17 -24.63 18.30
N ALA A 199 -4.32 -23.70 17.35
CA ALA A 199 -3.70 -23.78 16.03
C ALA A 199 -2.18 -23.69 16.07
N ARG A 200 -1.62 -22.82 16.92
CA ARG A 200 -0.18 -22.72 17.13
C ARG A 200 0.40 -23.96 17.79
N HIS A 201 -0.24 -24.45 18.86
CA HIS A 201 0.18 -25.66 19.56
C HIS A 201 0.10 -26.90 18.66
N PHE A 202 -0.92 -26.98 17.81
CA PHE A 202 -1.06 -28.00 16.77
C PHE A 202 0.11 -27.97 15.77
N LEU A 203 0.44 -26.81 15.18
CA LEU A 203 1.58 -26.71 14.27
C LEU A 203 2.92 -26.92 14.95
N GLN A 204 3.07 -26.48 16.20
CA GLN A 204 4.31 -26.68 16.96
C GLN A 204 4.60 -28.18 17.14
N LYS A 205 3.57 -29.00 17.39
CA LYS A 205 3.67 -30.48 17.37
C LYS A 205 4.01 -31.03 15.99
N GLN A 206 3.56 -30.40 14.91
CA GLN A 206 3.87 -30.84 13.54
C GLN A 206 5.31 -30.55 13.12
N VAL A 207 6.02 -29.60 13.75
CA VAL A 207 7.41 -29.26 13.39
C VAL A 207 8.46 -29.64 14.45
N TYR A 208 8.04 -29.92 15.70
CA TYR A 208 8.97 -30.29 16.77
C TYR A 208 9.75 -31.56 16.43
N GLY A 209 11.08 -31.49 16.56
CA GLY A 209 12.01 -32.60 16.30
C GLY A 209 12.19 -32.98 14.82
N LYS A 210 11.59 -32.25 13.87
CA LYS A 210 11.75 -32.49 12.42
C LYS A 210 12.80 -31.55 11.81
N GLU A 211 13.43 -32.00 10.74
CA GLU A 211 14.26 -31.15 9.89
C GLU A 211 13.41 -30.04 9.23
N THR A 212 14.00 -28.85 9.04
CA THR A 212 13.27 -27.71 8.46
C THR A 212 13.44 -27.69 6.94
N ASP A 213 12.42 -28.18 6.22
CA ASP A 213 12.30 -27.92 4.77
C ASP A 213 12.20 -26.40 4.52
N GLN A 214 13.23 -25.87 3.87
CA GLN A 214 13.36 -24.44 3.57
C GLN A 214 12.42 -23.99 2.43
N ASN A 215 11.77 -24.92 1.73
CA ASN A 215 10.95 -24.70 0.55
C ASN A 215 9.45 -24.92 0.80
N ALA A 216 9.07 -25.45 1.96
CA ALA A 216 7.68 -25.66 2.36
C ALA A 216 7.20 -24.61 3.37
N VAL A 217 5.88 -24.49 3.52
CA VAL A 217 5.18 -23.84 4.64
C VAL A 217 4.09 -24.80 5.08
N ILE A 218 3.95 -25.02 6.38
CA ILE A 218 2.88 -25.86 6.94
C ILE A 218 1.81 -24.94 7.50
N ILE A 219 0.59 -25.05 6.97
CA ILE A 219 -0.55 -24.21 7.29
C ILE A 219 -1.53 -25.00 8.15
N ALA A 220 -2.01 -24.41 9.24
CA ALA A 220 -3.18 -24.92 9.94
C ALA A 220 -4.42 -24.28 9.32
N THR A 221 -5.20 -25.07 8.59
CA THR A 221 -6.55 -24.68 8.16
C THR A 221 -7.55 -25.17 9.20
N TYR A 222 -8.36 -24.26 9.70
CA TYR A 222 -9.46 -24.54 10.62
C TYR A 222 -10.77 -24.75 9.85
N ASP A 223 -11.37 -25.93 10.00
CA ASP A 223 -12.65 -26.37 9.42
C ASP A 223 -13.75 -26.12 10.45
N ARG A 224 -14.48 -24.99 10.29
CA ARG A 224 -15.43 -24.47 11.30
C ARG A 224 -16.62 -25.37 11.53
N ASP A 225 -17.11 -26.04 10.48
CA ASP A 225 -18.27 -26.94 10.57
C ASP A 225 -17.97 -28.19 11.42
N ASN A 226 -16.70 -28.58 11.52
CA ASN A 226 -16.25 -29.82 12.15
C ASN A 226 -15.33 -29.59 13.37
N ASP A 227 -15.19 -28.34 13.84
CA ASP A 227 -14.24 -27.85 14.87
C ASP A 227 -12.89 -28.61 14.87
N ARG A 228 -12.19 -28.59 13.73
CA ARG A 228 -10.93 -29.32 13.57
C ARG A 228 -9.87 -28.55 12.78
N LEU A 229 -8.62 -28.85 13.09
CA LEU A 229 -7.44 -28.31 12.41
C LEU A 229 -6.88 -29.34 11.43
N ILE A 230 -6.61 -28.89 10.20
CA ILE A 230 -6.09 -29.69 9.08
C ILE A 230 -4.72 -29.13 8.72
N PRO A 231 -3.64 -29.93 8.72
CA PRO A 231 -2.30 -29.48 8.36
C PRO A 231 -2.12 -29.60 6.84
N ILE A 232 -1.89 -28.48 6.16
CA ILE A 232 -1.60 -28.47 4.71
C ILE A 232 -0.17 -28.01 4.50
N THR A 233 0.64 -28.83 3.82
CA THR A 233 2.03 -28.49 3.48
C THR A 233 2.07 -28.01 2.03
N CYS A 234 2.40 -26.73 1.82
CA CYS A 234 2.46 -26.11 0.50
C CYS A 234 3.87 -25.56 0.19
N PRO A 235 4.28 -25.45 -1.08
CA PRO A 235 5.53 -24.79 -1.43
C PRO A 235 5.48 -23.30 -1.07
N LYS A 236 6.47 -22.83 -0.31
CA LYS A 236 6.62 -21.46 0.21
C LYS A 236 6.44 -20.37 -0.85
N ASP A 237 6.98 -20.62 -2.04
CA ASP A 237 7.03 -19.68 -3.15
C ASP A 237 5.91 -19.92 -4.19
N ALA A 238 4.95 -20.80 -3.92
CA ALA A 238 3.75 -20.95 -4.74
C ALA A 238 2.74 -19.83 -4.46
N GLU A 239 2.23 -19.19 -5.52
CA GLU A 239 1.15 -18.20 -5.41
C GLU A 239 -0.22 -18.88 -5.19
N ALA A 240 -0.39 -20.10 -5.70
CA ALA A 240 -1.50 -20.98 -5.38
C ALA A 240 -1.05 -22.45 -5.34
N PHE A 241 -1.61 -23.24 -4.43
CA PHE A 241 -1.33 -24.66 -4.25
C PHE A 241 -2.63 -25.41 -3.98
N LYS A 242 -2.93 -26.44 -4.77
CA LYS A 242 -4.05 -27.34 -4.50
C LYS A 242 -3.56 -28.55 -3.71
N ASP A 243 -4.07 -28.71 -2.50
CA ASP A 243 -3.85 -29.90 -1.70
C ASP A 243 -4.62 -31.10 -2.27
N LYS A 244 -4.03 -32.29 -2.17
CA LYS A 244 -4.58 -33.52 -2.75
C LYS A 244 -5.62 -34.18 -1.84
N ASP A 245 -5.38 -34.17 -0.54
CA ASP A 245 -6.10 -35.01 0.41
C ASP A 245 -7.36 -34.29 0.95
N SER A 246 -7.27 -32.97 1.15
CA SER A 246 -8.40 -32.10 1.51
C SER A 246 -9.14 -31.50 0.31
N ASN A 247 -8.56 -31.61 -0.90
CA ASN A 247 -9.03 -30.95 -2.14
C ASN A 247 -9.06 -29.40 -2.09
N MET A 248 -8.56 -28.78 -1.00
CA MET A 248 -8.52 -27.31 -0.82
C MET A 248 -7.50 -26.63 -1.74
N VAL A 249 -7.76 -25.38 -2.10
CA VAL A 249 -6.77 -24.51 -2.77
C VAL A 249 -6.29 -23.46 -1.77
N ILE A 250 -5.02 -23.56 -1.36
CA ILE A 250 -4.32 -22.49 -0.65
C ILE A 250 -3.90 -21.44 -1.68
N VAL A 251 -4.18 -20.17 -1.40
CA VAL A 251 -3.74 -19.04 -2.22
C VAL A 251 -3.02 -18.01 -1.34
N LYS A 252 -1.93 -17.46 -1.87
CA LYS A 252 -1.07 -16.45 -1.24
C LYS A 252 -1.59 -15.06 -1.65
N GLU A 253 -1.99 -14.22 -0.70
CA GLU A 253 -2.50 -12.87 -1.01
C GLU A 253 -1.35 -11.89 -1.24
N SER A 254 -0.38 -11.83 -0.31
CA SER A 254 0.83 -11.00 -0.39
C SER A 254 1.71 -11.20 0.86
N GLY A 255 2.92 -10.61 0.83
CA GLY A 255 3.89 -10.64 1.92
C GLY A 255 5.04 -11.62 1.68
N THR A 256 6.01 -11.61 2.60
CA THR A 256 7.16 -12.50 2.61
C THR A 256 7.49 -12.92 4.04
N GLY A 257 8.03 -14.13 4.23
CA GLY A 257 8.36 -14.65 5.56
C GLY A 257 7.12 -14.96 6.42
N VAL A 258 7.29 -14.93 7.74
CA VAL A 258 6.26 -15.20 8.76
C VAL A 258 5.01 -14.29 8.68
N GLY A 259 5.09 -13.19 7.93
CA GLY A 259 3.98 -12.26 7.68
C GLY A 259 3.24 -12.48 6.36
N THR A 260 3.54 -13.55 5.62
CA THR A 260 2.84 -13.90 4.37
C THR A 260 1.40 -14.26 4.67
N MET A 261 0.46 -13.59 4.00
CA MET A 261 -0.97 -13.82 4.17
C MET A 261 -1.44 -14.89 3.19
N TYR A 262 -2.14 -15.90 3.70
CA TYR A 262 -2.72 -17.00 2.93
C TYR A 262 -4.25 -17.05 3.15
N TYR A 263 -4.98 -17.58 2.18
CA TYR A 263 -6.41 -17.88 2.29
C TYR A 263 -6.76 -19.21 1.63
N VAL A 264 -7.92 -19.76 1.99
CA VAL A 264 -8.47 -21.01 1.44
C VAL A 264 -9.54 -20.67 0.41
N GLY A 265 -9.45 -21.26 -0.78
CA GLY A 265 -10.46 -21.23 -1.82
C GLY A 265 -10.82 -22.65 -2.28
N TYR A 266 -11.99 -22.80 -2.92
CA TYR A 266 -12.53 -24.12 -3.33
C TYR A 266 -12.53 -24.38 -4.84
N SER A 267 -12.08 -23.42 -5.65
CA SER A 267 -11.76 -23.63 -7.08
C SER A 267 -10.64 -22.67 -7.51
N PRO A 268 -9.79 -23.02 -8.50
CA PRO A 268 -8.98 -22.06 -9.22
C PRO A 268 -9.78 -20.88 -9.82
N ASP A 269 -11.09 -21.07 -10.06
CA ASP A 269 -12.01 -20.07 -10.58
C ASP A 269 -12.72 -19.24 -9.49
N ALA A 270 -12.51 -19.54 -8.20
CA ALA A 270 -13.26 -18.94 -7.08
C ALA A 270 -12.69 -17.58 -6.64
N SER A 271 -12.71 -16.58 -7.54
CA SER A 271 -12.22 -15.22 -7.24
C SER A 271 -13.13 -14.39 -6.31
N GLU A 272 -14.38 -14.81 -6.09
CA GLU A 272 -15.43 -13.95 -5.50
C GLU A 272 -16.16 -14.53 -4.27
N SER A 273 -15.87 -15.76 -3.87
CA SER A 273 -16.40 -16.38 -2.65
C SER A 273 -15.27 -16.80 -1.72
N PHE A 274 -14.94 -15.97 -0.73
CA PHE A 274 -14.21 -16.42 0.45
C PHE A 274 -15.10 -17.44 1.19
N ASP A 275 -14.69 -18.70 1.24
CA ASP A 275 -15.47 -19.72 1.94
C ASP A 275 -15.35 -19.51 3.46
N SER A 276 -16.42 -18.97 4.05
CA SER A 276 -16.52 -18.70 5.48
C SER A 276 -16.41 -19.96 6.35
N LYS A 277 -16.48 -21.17 5.78
CA LYS A 277 -16.21 -22.43 6.49
C LYS A 277 -14.75 -22.56 6.95
N TYR A 278 -13.81 -21.97 6.22
CA TYR A 278 -12.38 -22.18 6.47
C TYR A 278 -11.64 -20.91 6.84
N SER A 279 -10.64 -21.06 7.69
CA SER A 279 -9.71 -19.96 8.02
C SER A 279 -8.33 -20.49 8.32
N ILE A 280 -7.31 -19.64 8.21
CA ILE A 280 -5.93 -19.95 8.55
C ILE A 280 -5.58 -19.20 9.85
N PRO A 281 -5.73 -19.83 11.03
CA PRO A 281 -5.32 -19.27 12.31
C PRO A 281 -3.81 -19.36 12.58
N ALA A 282 -3.05 -20.25 11.92
CA ALA A 282 -1.60 -20.34 12.12
C ALA A 282 -0.87 -20.87 10.88
N ILE A 283 0.40 -20.48 10.74
CA ILE A 283 1.37 -21.05 9.79
C ILE A 283 2.68 -21.38 10.52
N ALA A 284 3.40 -22.39 10.06
CA ALA A 284 4.78 -22.69 10.41
C ALA A 284 5.64 -22.40 9.18
N PHE A 285 6.46 -21.36 9.26
CA PHE A 285 7.22 -20.82 8.14
C PHE A 285 8.73 -21.01 8.39
N PRO A 286 9.53 -21.52 7.43
CA PRO A 286 10.96 -21.70 7.61
C PRO A 286 11.70 -20.36 7.58
N VAL A 287 12.42 -20.05 8.65
CA VAL A 287 13.19 -18.81 8.83
C VAL A 287 14.66 -19.15 9.06
N LYS A 288 15.59 -18.51 8.33
CA LYS A 288 17.03 -18.55 8.67
C LYS A 288 17.24 -17.73 9.93
N MET A 289 17.74 -18.36 10.98
CA MET A 289 17.92 -17.73 12.29
C MET A 289 19.17 -16.82 12.28
N PRO A 290 19.04 -15.50 12.55
CA PRO A 290 20.21 -14.63 12.64
C PRO A 290 21.16 -15.09 13.76
N GLY A 291 22.46 -15.18 13.46
CA GLY A 291 23.47 -15.64 14.41
C GLY A 291 23.60 -17.17 14.56
N ILE A 292 22.87 -17.97 13.77
CA ILE A 292 23.05 -19.42 13.70
C ILE A 292 23.48 -19.80 12.27
N ASP A 293 24.65 -20.41 12.13
CA ASP A 293 25.14 -20.87 10.84
C ASP A 293 24.26 -22.01 10.31
N ASP A 294 23.73 -21.81 9.11
CA ASP A 294 22.75 -22.62 8.35
C ASP A 294 21.48 -23.13 9.05
N GLY A 295 21.31 -22.79 10.33
CA GLY A 295 20.11 -23.04 11.13
C GLY A 295 18.86 -22.35 10.59
N HIS A 296 18.11 -23.08 9.79
CA HIS A 296 16.70 -22.78 9.51
C HIS A 296 15.82 -23.44 10.56
N GLN A 297 14.80 -22.72 11.02
CA GLN A 297 13.79 -23.24 11.94
C GLN A 297 12.39 -22.88 11.43
N HIS A 298 11.45 -23.81 11.55
CA HIS A 298 10.04 -23.52 11.41
C HIS A 298 9.56 -22.64 12.56
N VAL A 299 9.24 -21.37 12.27
CA VAL A 299 8.60 -20.44 13.20
C VAL A 299 7.09 -20.58 13.05
N VAL A 300 6.40 -20.90 14.14
CA VAL A 300 4.93 -20.89 14.21
C VAL A 300 4.44 -19.47 14.53
N ASN A 301 3.53 -18.94 13.71
CA ASN A 301 2.98 -17.59 13.82
C ASN A 301 1.54 -17.54 13.27
N THR A 302 0.70 -16.65 13.80
CA THR A 302 -0.60 -16.29 13.20
C THR A 302 -0.40 -15.14 12.20
N PRO A 303 -0.60 -15.36 10.88
CA PRO A 303 -0.56 -14.27 9.91
C PRO A 303 -1.83 -13.41 10.01
N PHE A 304 -1.80 -12.20 9.45
CA PHE A 304 -3.03 -11.41 9.31
C PHE A 304 -4.05 -12.16 8.45
N ASN A 305 -5.28 -12.27 8.96
CA ASN A 305 -6.44 -12.78 8.23
C ASN A 305 -7.60 -11.77 8.40
N ARG A 306 -8.38 -11.58 7.34
CA ARG A 306 -9.57 -10.69 7.33
C ARG A 306 -10.60 -11.08 8.39
N ASP A 307 -10.67 -12.36 8.75
CA ASP A 307 -11.54 -12.86 9.83
C ASP A 307 -11.11 -12.38 11.22
N LEU A 308 -9.81 -12.14 11.41
CA LEU A 308 -9.24 -11.59 12.65
C LEU A 308 -9.33 -10.05 12.70
N ASP A 309 -9.75 -9.39 11.62
CA ASP A 309 -9.99 -7.94 11.60
C ASP A 309 -11.35 -7.60 12.23
N THR A 310 -11.39 -7.76 13.55
CA THR A 310 -12.47 -7.37 14.45
C THR A 310 -12.06 -6.16 15.27
N ASP A 311 -13.02 -5.40 15.81
CA ASP A 311 -12.69 -4.28 16.69
C ASP A 311 -12.18 -4.76 18.04
N GLU A 312 -12.62 -5.93 18.49
CA GLU A 312 -12.10 -6.67 19.63
C GLU A 312 -10.59 -6.90 19.51
N MET A 313 -10.13 -7.51 18.41
CA MET A 313 -8.69 -7.76 18.17
C MET A 313 -7.91 -6.45 18.03
N VAL A 314 -8.43 -5.47 17.28
CA VAL A 314 -7.77 -4.15 17.13
C VAL A 314 -7.64 -3.40 18.46
N GLN A 315 -8.62 -3.53 19.37
CA GLN A 315 -8.56 -2.97 20.72
C GLN A 315 -7.63 -3.76 21.65
N TYR A 316 -7.54 -5.09 21.50
CA TYR A 316 -6.62 -5.94 22.24
C TYR A 316 -5.16 -5.67 21.85
N GLY A 317 -4.86 -5.55 20.56
CA GLY A 317 -3.53 -5.18 20.08
C GLY A 317 -3.07 -3.80 20.55
N LEU A 318 -3.99 -2.82 20.62
CA LEU A 318 -3.67 -1.50 21.18
C LEU A 318 -3.48 -1.56 22.71
N LYS A 319 -4.22 -2.43 23.40
CA LYS A 319 -4.03 -2.70 24.84
C LYS A 319 -2.64 -3.29 25.08
N TYR A 320 -2.28 -4.35 24.37
CA TYR A 320 -0.96 -5.01 24.43
C TYR A 320 0.19 -4.01 24.19
N VAL A 321 0.10 -3.21 23.12
CA VAL A 321 1.09 -2.15 22.82
C VAL A 321 1.20 -1.13 23.96
N LYS A 322 0.08 -0.69 24.55
CA LYS A 322 0.08 0.25 25.68
C LYS A 322 0.70 -0.39 26.93
N GLU A 323 0.44 -1.67 27.18
CA GLU A 323 0.99 -2.43 28.32
C GLU A 323 2.52 -2.56 28.18
N LYS A 324 3.02 -2.99 27.01
CA LYS A 324 4.47 -3.09 26.73
C LYS A 324 5.20 -1.74 26.76
N VAL A 325 4.56 -0.65 26.32
CA VAL A 325 5.10 0.70 26.48
C VAL A 325 5.11 1.14 27.94
N ASN A 326 4.15 0.74 28.76
CA ASN A 326 4.17 1.03 30.19
C ASN A 326 5.25 0.21 30.93
N GLU A 327 5.41 -1.09 30.62
CA GLU A 327 6.50 -1.94 31.13
C GLU A 327 7.86 -1.27 30.91
N ALA A 328 8.17 -0.93 29.65
CA ALA A 328 9.44 -0.30 29.28
C ALA A 328 9.68 1.06 29.96
N PHE A 329 8.63 1.85 30.23
CA PHE A 329 8.75 3.10 30.99
C PHE A 329 9.01 2.85 32.47
N LEU A 330 8.33 1.88 33.09
CA LEU A 330 8.49 1.50 34.49
C LEU A 330 9.87 0.88 34.76
N GLU A 331 10.42 0.12 33.80
CA GLU A 331 11.77 -0.44 33.87
C GLU A 331 12.85 0.65 33.77
N ILE A 332 12.69 1.61 32.86
CA ILE A 332 13.54 2.81 32.77
C ILE A 332 13.46 3.71 34.01
N GLU A 333 12.31 3.71 34.69
CA GLU A 333 12.08 4.40 35.96
C GLU A 333 12.75 3.68 37.15
N SER A 334 12.55 2.37 37.30
CA SER A 334 13.14 1.57 38.39
C SER A 334 14.67 1.49 38.29
N LEU A 335 15.21 1.40 37.07
CA LEU A 335 16.64 1.47 36.79
C LEU A 335 17.22 2.90 36.89
N ASN A 336 16.37 3.92 37.11
CA ASN A 336 16.75 5.32 37.33
C ASN A 336 17.65 5.89 36.20
N VAL A 337 17.39 5.46 34.97
CA VAL A 337 18.26 5.73 33.81
C VAL A 337 18.28 7.22 33.51
N ARG A 338 19.48 7.82 33.47
CA ARG A 338 19.63 9.26 33.31
C ARG A 338 19.60 9.70 31.86
N SER A 339 18.83 10.76 31.62
CA SER A 339 18.69 11.41 30.33
C SER A 339 19.98 12.11 29.93
N ARG A 340 20.34 11.99 28.65
CA ARG A 340 21.38 12.79 28.02
C ARG A 340 20.82 14.14 27.59
N PHE A 341 19.58 14.16 27.09
CA PHE A 341 18.88 15.39 26.73
C PHE A 341 18.68 16.34 27.92
N ALA A 342 18.36 15.80 29.10
CA ALA A 342 17.98 16.53 30.30
C ALA A 342 18.88 16.30 31.51
N ASN A 343 20.20 16.21 31.27
CA ASN A 343 21.31 16.21 32.23
C ASN A 343 20.90 16.06 33.72
N ASN A 344 21.03 14.84 34.24
CA ASN A 344 20.65 14.38 35.59
C ASN A 344 19.14 14.11 35.85
N LYS A 345 18.19 14.53 35.01
CA LYS A 345 16.81 14.03 35.11
C LYS A 345 16.72 12.56 34.62
N PRO A 346 15.85 11.71 35.20
CA PRO A 346 15.53 10.41 34.62
C PRO A 346 14.91 10.54 33.22
N VAL A 347 15.15 9.58 32.32
CA VAL A 347 14.64 9.57 30.94
C VAL A 347 13.11 9.73 30.89
N HIS A 348 12.37 9.05 31.78
CA HIS A 348 10.90 9.12 31.82
C HIS A 348 10.34 10.50 32.25
N LEU A 349 11.16 11.40 32.82
CA LEU A 349 10.81 12.80 33.15
C LEU A 349 11.48 13.83 32.22
N ALA A 350 12.37 13.39 31.33
CA ALA A 350 13.13 14.25 30.42
C ALA A 350 12.41 14.50 29.10
N LEU A 351 11.57 13.55 28.68
CA LEU A 351 10.89 13.53 27.40
C LEU A 351 9.45 14.08 27.55
N PRO A 352 8.85 14.67 26.50
CA PRO A 352 7.50 15.25 26.59
C PRO A 352 6.43 14.24 27.05
N ASP A 353 5.36 14.69 27.70
CA ASP A 353 4.27 13.83 28.21
C ASP A 353 3.67 12.91 27.12
N GLN A 354 3.62 13.41 25.88
CA GLN A 354 3.14 12.67 24.70
C GLN A 354 4.10 11.57 24.22
N THR A 355 5.24 11.33 24.89
CA THR A 355 6.26 10.37 24.45
C THR A 355 5.75 8.92 24.45
N ARG A 356 4.86 8.54 25.38
CA ARG A 356 4.19 7.22 25.32
C ARG A 356 3.39 7.07 24.01
N THR A 357 2.63 8.09 23.62
CA THR A 357 1.90 8.11 22.33
C THR A 357 2.84 8.12 21.13
N LEU A 358 3.97 8.82 21.19
CA LEU A 358 5.01 8.83 20.16
C LEU A 358 5.67 7.45 19.98
N VAL A 359 6.01 6.76 21.05
CA VAL A 359 6.58 5.39 21.02
C VAL A 359 5.56 4.41 20.42
N MET A 360 4.31 4.43 20.89
CA MET A 360 3.23 3.64 20.26
C MET A 360 3.05 3.98 18.78
N THR A 361 3.20 5.26 18.41
CA THR A 361 3.13 5.71 17.01
C THR A 361 4.26 5.13 16.17
N LEU A 362 5.52 5.23 16.62
CA LEU A 362 6.70 4.71 15.94
C LEU A 362 6.57 3.20 15.71
N LEU A 363 6.29 2.45 16.77
CA LEU A 363 6.08 1.00 16.76
C LEU A 363 5.06 0.57 15.69
N LEU A 364 3.91 1.23 15.63
CA LEU A 364 2.88 0.89 14.63
C LEU A 364 3.28 1.29 13.20
N ILE A 365 3.93 2.44 13.00
CA ILE A 365 4.28 2.90 11.65
C ILE A 365 5.45 2.14 11.04
N GLU A 366 6.33 1.49 11.80
CA GLU A 366 7.38 0.62 11.22
C GLU A 366 6.77 -0.52 10.39
N HIS A 367 5.74 -1.18 10.91
CA HIS A 367 5.12 -2.34 10.26
C HIS A 367 3.99 -2.01 9.26
N MET A 368 3.72 -0.72 9.04
CA MET A 368 2.76 -0.24 8.04
C MET A 368 3.40 -0.14 6.65
N ASP A 369 3.10 -1.12 5.77
CA ASP A 369 3.67 -1.23 4.42
C ASP A 369 3.30 -0.03 3.53
N TYR A 370 4.35 0.64 3.04
CA TYR A 370 4.26 1.85 2.25
C TYR A 370 3.85 1.64 0.79
N ALA A 371 3.98 0.42 0.24
CA ALA A 371 3.62 0.14 -1.15
C ALA A 371 2.14 0.46 -1.43
N ASN A 372 1.28 0.19 -0.45
CA ASN A 372 -0.16 0.41 -0.51
C ASN A 372 -0.56 1.88 -0.68
N TYR A 373 0.27 2.83 -0.24
CA TYR A 373 -0.03 4.26 -0.35
C TYR A 373 0.32 4.83 -1.74
N TRP A 374 1.23 4.19 -2.47
CA TRP A 374 1.79 4.71 -3.72
C TRP A 374 0.75 5.17 -4.76
N PRO A 375 -0.39 4.48 -4.99
CA PRO A 375 -1.43 4.93 -5.93
C PRO A 375 -2.15 6.23 -5.54
N TYR A 376 -2.07 6.65 -4.28
CA TYR A 376 -2.83 7.77 -3.73
C TYR A 376 -1.97 9.01 -3.45
N LEU A 377 -0.65 8.85 -3.39
CA LEU A 377 0.30 9.96 -3.25
C LEU A 377 0.55 10.60 -4.62
N LEU A 378 0.49 11.94 -4.71
CA LEU A 378 0.80 12.65 -5.96
C LEU A 378 2.29 12.53 -6.32
N TYR A 379 2.63 11.52 -7.12
CA TYR A 379 3.96 11.35 -7.69
C TYR A 379 4.24 12.40 -8.78
N GLN A 380 4.51 13.63 -8.36
CA GLN A 380 4.93 14.72 -9.26
C GLN A 380 6.35 14.45 -9.78
N LYS A 381 6.45 13.75 -10.92
CA LYS A 381 7.71 13.40 -11.62
C LYS A 381 8.47 14.61 -12.22
N LYS A 382 8.26 15.83 -11.70
CA LYS A 382 8.88 17.10 -12.16
C LYS A 382 10.11 17.48 -11.32
N LYS A 383 11.28 16.98 -11.77
CA LYS A 383 12.64 17.32 -11.32
C LYS A 383 12.98 16.99 -9.85
N ARG A 384 14.16 16.35 -9.70
CA ARG A 384 14.83 15.88 -8.47
C ARG A 384 14.46 16.61 -7.16
N HIS A 385 14.03 15.83 -6.16
CA HIS A 385 13.98 16.15 -4.71
C HIS A 385 12.90 17.12 -4.17
N ARG A 386 11.72 17.24 -4.79
CA ARG A 386 10.60 18.03 -4.19
C ARG A 386 9.25 17.33 -4.25
N ILE A 387 9.08 16.33 -3.39
CA ILE A 387 7.76 16.02 -2.86
C ILE A 387 7.41 17.08 -1.81
N LEU A 388 6.21 17.62 -1.95
CA LEU A 388 5.33 17.97 -0.84
C LEU A 388 4.19 16.94 -0.94
N LEU A 389 3.78 16.35 0.18
CA LEU A 389 2.65 15.42 0.22
C LEU A 389 1.31 16.17 0.13
N GLY A 390 1.12 16.87 -0.98
CA GLY A 390 -0.19 17.36 -1.41
C GLY A 390 -1.01 16.16 -1.88
N ILE A 391 -1.94 15.72 -1.04
CA ILE A 391 -2.93 14.71 -1.39
C ILE A 391 -4.06 15.44 -2.10
N LYS A 392 -4.50 15.00 -3.28
CA LYS A 392 -5.71 15.57 -3.90
C LYS A 392 -6.91 15.28 -2.99
N LYS A 393 -7.88 16.19 -2.94
CA LYS A 393 -9.12 16.00 -2.17
C LYS A 393 -9.85 14.70 -2.53
N GLU A 394 -9.83 14.28 -3.80
CA GLU A 394 -10.39 13.02 -4.30
C GLU A 394 -9.67 11.74 -3.82
N TYR A 395 -8.41 11.85 -3.37
CA TYR A 395 -7.61 10.72 -2.86
C TYR A 395 -7.48 10.72 -1.34
N ALA A 396 -7.83 11.81 -0.64
CA ALA A 396 -7.70 11.90 0.81
C ALA A 396 -8.44 10.77 1.54
N ILE A 397 -9.70 10.54 1.21
CA ILE A 397 -10.52 9.46 1.81
C ILE A 397 -9.94 8.07 1.47
N LYS A 398 -9.46 7.86 0.24
CA LYS A 398 -8.90 6.57 -0.18
C LYS A 398 -7.58 6.27 0.54
N LEU A 399 -6.74 7.28 0.73
CA LEU A 399 -5.50 7.16 1.48
C LEU A 399 -5.77 6.91 2.98
N ASP A 400 -6.74 7.63 3.57
CA ASP A 400 -7.15 7.44 4.97
C ASP A 400 -7.60 6.00 5.22
N ASN A 401 -8.53 5.48 4.41
CA ASN A 401 -9.00 4.10 4.49
C ASN A 401 -7.86 3.07 4.38
N VAL A 402 -6.86 3.31 3.51
CA VAL A 402 -5.72 2.41 3.33
C VAL A 402 -4.74 2.51 4.50
N MET A 403 -4.49 3.70 5.04
CA MET A 403 -3.69 3.89 6.26
C MET A 403 -4.39 3.28 7.49
N GLN A 404 -5.73 3.37 7.57
CA GLN A 404 -6.52 2.71 8.62
C GLN A 404 -6.43 1.19 8.50
N SER A 405 -6.60 0.64 7.29
CA SER A 405 -6.43 -0.78 7.01
C SER A 405 -5.04 -1.29 7.44
N GLN A 406 -3.97 -0.58 7.08
CA GLN A 406 -2.60 -0.94 7.46
C GLN A 406 -2.38 -0.85 8.98
N MET A 407 -2.88 0.18 9.65
CA MET A 407 -2.83 0.28 11.13
C MET A 407 -3.60 -0.86 11.81
N ARG A 408 -4.77 -1.24 11.29
CA ARG A 408 -5.55 -2.39 11.77
C ARG A 408 -4.80 -3.71 11.56
N LYS A 409 -4.17 -3.93 10.40
CA LYS A 409 -3.34 -5.12 10.15
C LYS A 409 -2.22 -5.28 11.18
N VAL A 410 -1.51 -4.20 11.50
CA VAL A 410 -0.44 -4.21 12.52
C VAL A 410 -1.01 -4.51 13.91
N LEU A 411 -2.12 -3.87 14.30
CA LEU A 411 -2.77 -4.11 15.59
C LEU A 411 -3.33 -5.53 15.72
N VAL A 412 -3.89 -6.11 14.65
CA VAL A 412 -4.36 -7.51 14.64
C VAL A 412 -3.19 -8.50 14.74
N ASN A 413 -2.06 -8.25 14.08
CA ASN A 413 -0.85 -9.08 14.23
C ASN A 413 -0.27 -9.04 15.66
N LEU A 414 -0.38 -7.89 16.33
CA LEU A 414 0.02 -7.69 17.73
C LEU A 414 -0.96 -8.35 18.69
N ALA A 415 -2.26 -8.25 18.43
CA ALA A 415 -3.30 -8.93 19.19
C ALA A 415 -3.22 -10.46 19.07
N ALA A 416 -2.89 -10.96 17.87
CA ALA A 416 -2.82 -12.37 17.61
C ALA A 416 -1.57 -13.01 18.22
N ASN A 417 -0.39 -12.37 18.16
CA ASN A 417 0.89 -13.02 18.50
C ASN A 417 1.64 -12.42 19.70
N GLU A 418 1.16 -11.31 20.26
CA GLU A 418 1.71 -10.67 21.46
C GLU A 418 3.25 -10.55 21.41
N GLU A 419 3.96 -11.13 22.37
CA GLU A 419 5.44 -11.10 22.44
C GLU A 419 6.09 -11.75 21.21
N GLN A 420 5.45 -12.73 20.55
CA GLN A 420 6.00 -13.33 19.33
C GLN A 420 5.86 -12.43 18.09
N SER A 421 5.04 -11.38 18.14
CA SER A 421 4.83 -10.47 17.00
C SER A 421 6.14 -9.84 16.55
N TYR A 422 6.42 -9.93 15.25
CA TYR A 422 7.58 -9.31 14.60
C TYR A 422 8.96 -9.80 15.10
N HIS A 423 9.04 -10.89 15.89
CA HIS A 423 10.28 -11.56 16.31
C HIS A 423 11.28 -11.86 15.17
N TYR A 424 10.81 -11.95 13.92
CA TYR A 424 11.60 -12.29 12.73
C TYR A 424 11.49 -11.23 11.62
N ALA A 425 10.91 -10.07 11.93
CA ALA A 425 10.82 -8.96 10.98
C ALA A 425 12.18 -8.31 10.79
N MET A 426 12.77 -8.46 9.59
CA MET A 426 14.05 -7.83 9.23
C MET A 426 13.93 -7.01 7.94
N SER A 427 14.36 -5.75 7.99
CA SER A 427 14.46 -4.90 6.81
C SER A 427 15.73 -5.20 5.99
N ARG A 428 15.75 -4.75 4.73
CA ARG A 428 16.93 -4.83 3.85
C ARG A 428 18.18 -4.10 4.40
N SER A 429 18.01 -3.23 5.39
CA SER A 429 19.08 -2.48 6.04
C SER A 429 19.55 -3.13 7.36
N GLY A 430 19.08 -4.35 7.68
CA GLY A 430 19.38 -5.01 8.96
C GLY A 430 18.67 -4.40 10.17
N ALA A 431 17.57 -3.66 9.93
CA ALA A 431 16.67 -3.24 11.01
C ALA A 431 15.86 -4.46 11.46
N TYR A 432 15.66 -4.66 12.76
CA TYR A 432 15.13 -5.92 13.30
C TYR A 432 14.12 -5.75 14.43
N GLY A 433 13.23 -6.74 14.56
CA GLY A 433 12.30 -6.89 15.66
C GLY A 433 11.17 -5.86 15.68
N LEU A 434 10.53 -5.72 16.84
CA LEU A 434 9.33 -4.90 17.03
C LEU A 434 9.53 -3.42 16.66
N VAL A 435 10.68 -2.84 17.01
CA VAL A 435 10.95 -1.39 16.84
C VAL A 435 11.78 -1.06 15.61
N GLN A 436 12.14 -2.08 14.81
CA GLN A 436 13.06 -1.97 13.66
C GLN A 436 14.34 -1.17 13.98
N MET A 437 15.00 -1.51 15.10
CA MET A 437 16.33 -0.94 15.42
C MET A 437 17.39 -1.58 14.52
N ILE A 438 18.42 -0.83 14.13
CA ILE A 438 19.63 -1.39 13.49
C ILE A 438 20.72 -1.66 14.53
N LYS A 439 21.49 -2.74 14.36
CA LYS A 439 22.53 -3.15 15.33
C LYS A 439 23.51 -2.03 15.70
N PRO A 440 24.06 -1.21 14.78
CA PRO A 440 25.01 -0.15 15.15
C PRO A 440 24.42 0.93 16.05
N THR A 441 23.11 1.20 15.96
CA THR A 441 22.42 2.10 16.89
C THR A 441 22.26 1.44 18.26
N TYR A 442 21.83 0.18 18.30
CA TYR A 442 21.70 -0.58 19.55
C TYR A 442 23.03 -0.73 20.31
N ASP A 443 24.10 -1.07 19.59
CA ASP A 443 25.49 -1.13 20.10
C ASP A 443 26.01 0.22 20.63
N SER A 444 25.40 1.33 20.19
CA SER A 444 25.64 2.68 20.71
C SER A 444 24.83 2.91 22.00
N LEU A 445 23.54 2.55 22.01
CA LEU A 445 22.67 2.72 23.18
C LEU A 445 23.19 1.96 24.42
N LEU A 446 23.67 0.73 24.23
CA LEU A 446 24.36 -0.05 25.28
C LEU A 446 25.53 0.72 25.94
N LYS A 447 26.24 1.55 25.19
CA LYS A 447 27.39 2.36 25.66
C LYS A 447 26.96 3.74 26.19
N LEU A 448 25.89 4.30 25.64
CA LEU A 448 25.35 5.62 26.00
C LEU A 448 24.51 5.58 27.28
N TYR A 449 23.90 4.42 27.59
CA TYR A 449 22.97 4.19 28.70
C TYR A 449 23.22 2.82 29.39
N PRO A 450 24.41 2.51 29.91
CA PRO A 450 24.69 1.22 30.57
C PRO A 450 23.80 0.94 31.79
N GLN A 451 23.26 2.00 32.41
CA GLN A 451 22.27 1.94 33.48
C GLN A 451 20.97 1.22 33.08
N ALA A 452 20.62 1.22 31.79
CA ALA A 452 19.38 0.63 31.29
C ALA A 452 19.42 -0.90 31.15
N GLN A 453 20.56 -1.53 31.40
CA GLN A 453 20.75 -2.99 31.42
C GLN A 453 20.18 -3.74 30.19
N LEU A 454 20.14 -3.07 29.03
CA LEU A 454 19.61 -3.62 27.78
C LEU A 454 20.29 -4.96 27.46
N ILE A 455 19.50 -5.94 26.99
CA ILE A 455 19.95 -7.28 26.62
C ILE A 455 21.08 -7.16 25.59
N SER A 456 22.28 -7.66 25.92
CA SER A 456 23.49 -7.40 25.14
C SER A 456 23.52 -8.08 23.78
N ASP A 457 22.83 -9.20 23.61
CA ASP A 457 22.51 -9.73 22.28
C ASP A 457 21.43 -8.87 21.61
N PHE A 458 21.78 -8.30 20.46
CA PHE A 458 20.89 -7.51 19.63
C PHE A 458 19.65 -8.29 19.16
N TYR A 459 19.79 -9.57 18.81
CA TYR A 459 18.68 -10.33 18.24
C TYR A 459 17.65 -10.73 19.31
N GLY A 460 18.10 -11.26 20.45
CA GLY A 460 17.26 -11.50 21.63
C GLY A 460 16.68 -10.20 22.20
N GLY A 461 17.48 -9.14 22.27
CA GLY A 461 17.02 -7.83 22.74
C GLY A 461 15.94 -7.19 21.87
N MET A 462 16.00 -7.35 20.55
CA MET A 462 14.95 -6.87 19.63
C MET A 462 13.75 -7.80 19.49
N ARG A 463 13.89 -9.05 19.96
CA ARG A 463 12.76 -9.97 20.13
C ARG A 463 11.95 -9.59 21.37
N HIS A 464 12.60 -9.44 22.54
CA HIS A 464 11.92 -9.03 23.76
C HIS A 464 11.35 -7.61 23.63
N HIS A 465 10.02 -7.49 23.62
CA HIS A 465 9.28 -6.26 23.28
C HIS A 465 9.60 -5.11 24.23
N SER A 466 9.60 -5.35 25.53
CA SER A 466 9.85 -4.33 26.55
C SER A 466 11.26 -3.74 26.42
N ASN A 467 12.30 -4.58 26.34
CA ASN A 467 13.68 -4.17 26.05
C ASN A 467 13.81 -3.45 24.69
N ALA A 468 13.13 -3.93 23.64
CA ALA A 468 13.12 -3.28 22.33
C ALA A 468 12.54 -1.86 22.43
N ILE A 469 11.44 -1.68 23.16
CA ILE A 469 10.80 -0.39 23.40
C ILE A 469 11.67 0.52 24.29
N MET A 470 12.36 0.00 25.31
CA MET A 470 13.38 0.75 26.07
C MET A 470 14.45 1.30 25.13
N SER A 471 14.96 0.48 24.20
CA SER A 471 15.94 0.94 23.21
C SER A 471 15.39 2.04 22.30
N GLN A 472 14.12 1.98 21.89
CA GLN A 472 13.48 3.04 21.14
C GLN A 472 13.37 4.33 21.97
N LEU A 473 12.98 4.25 23.24
CA LEU A 473 12.89 5.39 24.15
C LEU A 473 14.26 6.08 24.36
N LEU A 474 15.31 5.28 24.57
CA LEU A 474 16.68 5.75 24.75
C LEU A 474 17.28 6.32 23.45
N HIS A 475 16.89 5.78 22.29
CA HIS A 475 17.23 6.39 21.00
C HIS A 475 16.61 7.78 20.88
N LEU A 476 15.33 7.95 21.23
CA LEU A 476 14.63 9.23 21.16
C LEU A 476 15.25 10.30 22.09
N ASP A 477 15.73 9.92 23.27
CA ASP A 477 16.49 10.81 24.17
C ASP A 477 17.82 11.25 23.54
N SER A 478 18.58 10.32 22.95
CA SER A 478 19.83 10.62 22.25
C SER A 478 19.64 11.47 20.98
N GLU A 479 18.53 11.28 20.27
CA GLU A 479 18.15 12.09 19.11
C GLU A 479 17.77 13.51 19.53
N LEU A 480 16.98 13.70 20.60
CA LEU A 480 16.68 15.01 21.16
C LEU A 480 17.93 15.73 21.68
N PHE A 481 18.82 15.03 22.39
CA PHE A 481 20.11 15.58 22.83
C PHE A 481 20.96 16.09 21.67
N THR A 482 20.89 15.43 20.51
CA THR A 482 21.59 15.86 19.30
C THR A 482 20.89 17.04 18.63
N LEU A 483 19.56 17.03 18.55
CA LEU A 483 18.77 18.09 17.90
C LEU A 483 18.76 19.40 18.70
N SER A 484 18.90 19.36 20.03
CA SER A 484 19.06 20.56 20.86
C SER A 484 20.36 21.32 20.59
N GLN A 485 21.37 20.68 19.98
CA GLN A 485 22.61 21.35 19.56
C GLN A 485 22.45 22.18 18.27
N ALA A 486 21.32 22.05 17.55
CA ALA A 486 21.05 22.88 16.39
C ALA A 486 20.86 24.35 16.82
N LYS A 487 21.63 25.28 16.23
CA LYS A 487 21.59 26.71 16.58
C LYS A 487 20.17 27.32 16.53
N PRO A 488 19.29 26.96 15.58
CA PRO A 488 17.91 27.45 15.55
C PRO A 488 16.96 26.84 16.61
N LEU A 489 17.37 25.76 17.30
CA LEU A 489 16.55 24.98 18.23
C LEU A 489 16.98 25.07 19.70
N LYS A 490 18.23 25.49 20.00
CA LYS A 490 18.84 25.44 21.34
C LYS A 490 17.97 25.97 22.50
N ASN A 491 17.16 27.00 22.25
CA ASN A 491 16.31 27.64 23.27
C ASN A 491 14.84 27.19 23.21
N LEU A 492 14.49 26.24 22.33
CA LEU A 492 13.16 25.66 22.16
C LEU A 492 13.15 24.18 22.58
N ILE A 493 14.09 23.41 22.04
CA ILE A 493 14.32 22.01 22.36
C ILE A 493 15.29 21.97 23.55
N HIS A 494 14.77 22.44 24.69
CA HIS A 494 15.40 22.37 26.02
C HIS A 494 14.44 21.62 26.96
N PRO A 495 14.90 20.81 27.91
CA PRO A 495 14.04 20.02 28.80
C PRO A 495 12.90 20.84 29.44
N ASP A 496 13.20 22.03 29.93
CA ASP A 496 12.23 22.91 30.63
C ASP A 496 11.37 23.77 29.67
N HIS A 497 11.46 23.51 28.36
CA HIS A 497 10.74 24.25 27.31
C HIS A 497 10.08 23.34 26.26
N ILE A 498 10.50 22.07 26.11
CA ILE A 498 10.04 21.20 25.02
C ILE A 498 8.52 20.94 25.03
N HIS A 499 7.89 20.98 26.21
CA HIS A 499 6.44 20.90 26.39
C HIS A 499 5.67 22.10 25.79
N LYS A 500 6.33 23.22 25.51
CA LYS A 500 5.73 24.44 24.91
C LYS A 500 5.57 24.33 23.39
N GLU A 501 6.28 23.38 22.76
CA GLU A 501 6.33 23.17 21.31
C GLU A 501 6.09 21.68 20.95
N PRO A 502 5.02 21.03 21.45
CA PRO A 502 4.89 19.57 21.44
C PRO A 502 4.75 18.97 20.03
N LEU A 503 4.18 19.71 19.07
CA LEU A 503 4.12 19.28 17.68
C LEU A 503 5.49 19.36 16.98
N LEU A 504 6.29 20.38 17.29
CA LEU A 504 7.66 20.49 16.79
C LEU A 504 8.54 19.39 17.40
N ALA A 505 8.42 19.13 18.70
CA ALA A 505 9.14 18.03 19.37
C ALA A 505 8.80 16.67 18.73
N PHE A 506 7.51 16.36 18.56
CA PHE A 506 7.04 15.15 17.87
C PHE A 506 7.59 15.06 16.43
N ASP A 507 7.48 16.13 15.65
CA ASP A 507 8.01 16.20 14.28
C ASP A 507 9.53 15.96 14.20
N LEU A 508 10.28 16.52 15.15
CA LEU A 508 11.74 16.40 15.24
C LEU A 508 12.16 14.99 15.65
N MET A 509 11.44 14.37 16.58
CA MET A 509 11.71 13.00 17.05
C MET A 509 11.40 11.97 15.97
N ILE A 510 10.22 12.06 15.32
CA ILE A 510 9.84 11.20 14.18
C ILE A 510 10.84 11.35 13.02
N ALA A 511 11.21 12.58 12.67
CA ALA A 511 12.16 12.81 11.57
C ALA A 511 13.60 12.45 11.95
N GLY A 512 13.99 12.57 13.22
CA GLY A 512 15.27 12.10 13.74
C GLY A 512 15.40 10.59 13.58
N TYR A 513 14.46 9.84 14.16
CA TYR A 513 14.46 8.37 14.13
C TYR A 513 14.68 7.77 12.73
N ASN A 514 13.95 8.25 11.71
CA ASN A 514 14.12 7.75 10.33
C ASN A 514 15.26 8.41 9.53
N PHE A 515 15.61 9.69 9.75
CA PHE A 515 16.63 10.40 8.94
C PHE A 515 17.99 10.58 9.63
N SER A 516 18.13 10.19 10.90
CA SER A 516 19.24 10.44 11.83
C SER A 516 19.39 11.91 12.26
N ALA A 517 19.33 12.19 13.56
CA ALA A 517 19.42 13.54 14.14
C ALA A 517 20.64 14.35 13.68
N PRO A 518 21.87 13.80 13.55
CA PRO A 518 22.98 14.54 12.95
C PRO A 518 22.69 15.07 11.53
N ARG A 519 21.93 14.36 10.70
CA ARG A 519 21.54 14.82 9.36
C ARG A 519 20.42 15.86 9.44
N LEU A 520 19.44 15.65 10.31
CA LEU A 520 18.34 16.60 10.54
C LEU A 520 18.81 17.92 11.18
N MET A 521 19.70 17.88 12.18
CA MET A 521 20.39 19.05 12.74
C MET A 521 21.10 19.85 11.65
N ASN A 522 21.87 19.18 10.78
CA ASN A 522 22.55 19.83 9.66
C ASN A 522 21.57 20.45 8.66
N LEU A 523 20.41 19.83 8.43
CA LEU A 523 19.35 20.38 7.58
C LEU A 523 18.72 21.64 8.19
N ILE A 524 18.45 21.62 9.50
CA ILE A 524 17.83 22.72 10.25
C ILE A 524 18.82 23.89 10.41
N ASN A 525 20.08 23.63 10.71
CA ASN A 525 21.14 24.65 10.74
C ASN A 525 21.26 25.40 9.40
N ARG A 526 20.94 24.77 8.26
CA ARG A 526 20.98 25.38 6.92
C ARG A 526 19.69 26.10 6.51
N HIS A 527 18.54 25.79 7.13
CA HIS A 527 17.21 26.22 6.66
C HIS A 527 16.32 26.89 7.73
N GLY A 528 16.79 26.97 8.97
CA GLY A 528 16.08 27.54 10.11
C GLY A 528 15.08 26.56 10.74
N ARG A 529 14.54 26.95 11.91
CA ARG A 529 13.64 26.13 12.73
C ARG A 529 12.27 25.82 12.11
N ASP A 530 11.83 26.61 11.13
CA ASP A 530 10.51 26.52 10.49
C ASP A 530 10.26 25.14 9.85
N PRO A 531 9.29 24.34 10.37
CA PRO A 531 8.94 23.03 9.81
C PRO A 531 8.56 23.07 8.33
N LYS A 532 7.96 24.17 7.85
CA LYS A 532 7.58 24.35 6.44
C LYS A 532 8.81 24.55 5.54
N LYS A 533 10.00 24.83 6.10
CA LYS A 533 11.27 24.91 5.36
C LYS A 533 12.05 23.61 5.40
N TRP A 534 12.28 23.02 6.58
CA TRP A 534 13.11 21.81 6.67
C TRP A 534 12.38 20.52 6.24
N LYS A 535 11.09 20.32 6.55
CA LYS A 535 10.34 19.12 6.09
C LYS A 535 10.34 18.98 4.56
N LYS A 536 10.22 20.09 3.83
CA LYS A 536 10.28 20.16 2.35
C LYS A 536 11.64 19.76 1.76
N ARG A 537 12.64 19.45 2.59
CA ARG A 537 14.00 19.07 2.19
C ARG A 537 14.42 17.70 2.72
N LEU A 538 13.55 17.03 3.49
CA LEU A 538 13.73 15.64 3.87
C LEU A 538 13.62 14.69 2.67
N PRO A 539 14.24 13.50 2.72
CA PRO A 539 13.94 12.40 1.79
C PRO A 539 12.44 12.11 1.72
N TRP A 540 12.00 11.56 0.59
CA TRP A 540 10.59 11.19 0.36
C TRP A 540 10.08 10.21 1.43
N GLU A 541 10.96 9.29 1.86
CA GLU A 541 10.70 8.26 2.85
C GLU A 541 10.37 8.89 4.21
N THR A 542 11.23 9.77 4.72
CA THR A 542 11.00 10.49 5.98
C THR A 542 9.78 11.41 5.93
N GLN A 543 9.45 11.98 4.76
CA GLN A 543 8.20 12.73 4.61
C GLN A 543 6.97 11.82 4.72
N LEU A 544 7.01 10.62 4.14
CA LEU A 544 5.94 9.63 4.26
C LEU A 544 5.88 9.05 5.68
N TYR A 545 7.02 8.86 6.33
CA TYR A 545 7.15 8.44 7.72
C TYR A 545 6.48 9.46 8.67
N LEU A 546 6.70 10.77 8.46
CA LEU A 546 5.96 11.84 9.13
C LEU A 546 4.45 11.78 8.85
N LEU A 547 4.02 11.53 7.60
CA LEU A 547 2.60 11.40 7.27
C LEU A 547 1.95 10.21 7.99
N LYS A 548 2.62 9.04 8.03
CA LYS A 548 2.20 7.88 8.82
C LYS A 548 2.08 8.26 10.30
N ALA A 549 3.07 8.94 10.86
CA ALA A 549 3.12 9.29 12.27
C ALA A 549 1.95 10.18 12.72
N HIS A 550 1.63 11.25 11.99
CA HIS A 550 0.50 12.12 12.34
C HIS A 550 -0.84 11.37 12.25
N PHE A 551 -1.07 10.59 11.19
CA PHE A 551 -2.26 9.75 11.06
C PHE A 551 -2.44 8.78 12.25
N VAL A 552 -1.39 8.02 12.58
CA VAL A 552 -1.45 7.03 13.66
C VAL A 552 -1.61 7.70 15.02
N LYS A 553 -0.93 8.82 15.29
CA LYS A 553 -1.11 9.62 16.51
C LYS A 553 -2.57 10.02 16.70
N ASP A 554 -3.22 10.54 15.67
CA ASP A 554 -4.60 11.01 15.73
C ASP A 554 -5.57 9.84 15.94
N ARG A 555 -5.33 8.69 15.29
CA ARG A 555 -6.14 7.47 15.47
C ARG A 555 -5.97 6.85 16.87
N ILE A 556 -4.74 6.76 17.40
CA ILE A 556 -4.51 6.33 18.81
C ILE A 556 -5.27 7.26 19.77
N SER A 557 -5.17 8.58 19.56
CA SER A 557 -5.84 9.58 20.41
C SER A 557 -7.36 9.39 20.41
N GLN A 558 -7.97 9.18 19.24
CA GLN A 558 -9.40 8.87 19.11
C GLN A 558 -9.79 7.57 19.84
N MET A 559 -9.01 6.48 19.64
CA MET A 559 -9.24 5.19 20.30
C MET A 559 -9.10 5.26 21.83
N MET A 560 -8.28 6.18 22.35
CA MET A 560 -8.16 6.44 23.79
C MET A 560 -9.32 7.30 24.32
N MET A 561 -9.72 8.37 23.62
CA MET A 561 -10.78 9.27 24.08
C MET A 561 -12.16 8.61 24.16
N VAL A 562 -12.48 7.67 23.25
CA VAL A 562 -13.74 6.90 23.27
C VAL A 562 -13.90 6.03 24.55
N LYS A 563 -12.82 5.76 25.28
CA LYS A 563 -12.82 5.05 26.58
C LYS A 563 -12.84 5.99 27.80
N ALA A 564 -12.89 7.30 27.60
CA ALA A 564 -13.03 8.31 28.66
C ALA A 564 -14.42 8.99 28.65
N SER A 565 -15.24 8.70 27.64
CA SER A 565 -16.62 9.18 27.47
C SER A 565 -17.65 8.05 27.53
N LYS A 566 -17.25 6.88 28.00
CA LYS A 566 -18.06 5.68 28.27
C LYS A 566 -17.70 5.18 29.66
#